data_AF-A0A822CU97-F1
#
_entry.id   AF-A0A822CU97-F1
#
_cell.length_a   1.000
_cell.length_b   1.000
_cell.length_c   1.000
_cell.angle_alpha   90.00
_cell.angle_beta   90.00
_cell.angle_gamma   90.00
#
_symmetry.space_group_name_H-M   'P 1'
#
loop_
_entity.id
_entity.type
_entity.pdbx_description
1 polymer ?
#
loop_
_entity_poly.entity_id
_entity_poly.type
_entity_poly.pdbx_seq_one_letter_code
_entity_poly.pdbx_strand_id
1 'polypeptide(L)'
;VKAVVVQLDELISRIATDHNIQKTMEKPWSTTGVTARADAGKLGNVGDDEVLKLAKNEIIRALDLEEYEIKDTIINDLLENGRQSLSKYVEDLLPDIYAAATNEDDGELMKSLKKYFEQQWKVKYGSSNQWFVLFLNEYKDAVNYDSVLKRTAEYGNKYVKDCPILSIVLQLLFEGIDDKCFDEINLFNDLWCTITNNGLKSIENFSDNKKRSVLFQ
;
A
#
# COMPACT_ATOMS: atom_id res chain seq x y z
N VAL A 1 -16.17 15.15 -9.18
CA VAL A 1 -16.83 14.13 -10.04
C VAL A 1 -16.19 14.01 -11.42
N LYS A 2 -16.22 15.03 -12.31
CA LYS A 2 -15.57 14.92 -13.64
C LYS A 2 -14.04 14.69 -13.61
N ALA A 3 -13.32 15.24 -12.63
CA ALA A 3 -11.88 15.00 -12.48
C ALA A 3 -11.55 13.57 -12.01
N VAL A 4 -12.37 13.02 -11.10
CA VAL A 4 -12.23 11.66 -10.56
C VAL A 4 -12.49 10.60 -11.66
N VAL A 5 -13.44 10.85 -12.56
CA VAL A 5 -13.74 9.94 -13.68
C VAL A 5 -12.60 9.88 -14.70
N VAL A 6 -11.98 11.03 -15.04
CA VAL A 6 -10.84 11.06 -15.97
C VAL A 6 -9.61 10.37 -15.39
N GLN A 7 -9.37 10.52 -14.08
CA GLN A 7 -8.29 9.82 -13.38
C GLN A 7 -8.54 8.32 -13.26
N LEU A 8 -9.80 7.89 -13.09
CA LEU A 8 -10.17 6.47 -13.09
C LEU A 8 -9.95 5.84 -14.48
N ASP A 9 -10.32 6.53 -15.55
CA ASP A 9 -10.14 6.02 -16.92
C ASP A 9 -8.66 5.85 -17.28
N GLU A 10 -7.81 6.79 -16.85
CA GLU A 10 -6.36 6.71 -17.08
C GLU A 10 -5.71 5.61 -16.21
N LEU A 11 -6.18 5.46 -14.97
CA LEU A 11 -5.77 4.39 -14.05
C LEU A 11 -6.17 3.00 -14.58
N ILE A 12 -7.42 2.82 -15.02
CA ILE A 12 -7.95 1.56 -15.58
C ILE A 12 -7.21 1.23 -16.89
N SER A 13 -6.98 2.21 -17.76
CA SER A 13 -6.26 1.99 -19.02
C SER A 13 -4.80 1.56 -18.78
N ARG A 14 -4.13 2.09 -17.76
CA ARG A 14 -2.74 1.74 -17.43
C ARG A 14 -2.64 0.39 -16.73
N ILE A 15 -3.52 0.10 -15.77
CA ILE A 15 -3.55 -1.21 -15.09
C ILE A 15 -3.91 -2.34 -16.07
N ALA A 16 -4.84 -2.11 -17.01
CA ALA A 16 -5.15 -3.08 -18.06
C ALA A 16 -3.95 -3.37 -18.99
N THR A 17 -3.05 -2.40 -19.15
CA THR A 17 -1.81 -2.55 -19.93
C THR A 17 -0.81 -3.42 -19.16
N ASP A 18 -0.65 -3.20 -17.85
CA ASP A 18 0.23 -4.01 -16.99
C ASP A 18 -0.27 -5.45 -16.79
N HIS A 19 -1.58 -5.66 -16.72
CA HIS A 19 -2.16 -7.00 -16.58
C HIS A 19 -2.02 -7.83 -17.87
N ASN A 20 -1.98 -7.19 -19.04
CA ASN A 20 -1.63 -7.84 -20.30
C ASN A 20 -0.15 -8.24 -20.35
N ILE A 21 0.75 -7.47 -19.73
CA ILE A 21 2.17 -7.81 -19.60
C ILE A 21 2.36 -9.05 -18.69
N GLN A 22 1.61 -9.14 -17.59
CA GLN A 22 1.65 -10.32 -16.71
C GLN A 22 1.11 -11.59 -17.39
N LYS A 23 0.01 -11.50 -18.15
CA LYS A 23 -0.49 -12.64 -18.95
C LYS A 23 0.48 -13.12 -20.03
N THR A 24 1.31 -12.23 -20.59
CA THR A 24 2.37 -12.65 -21.52
C THR A 24 3.54 -13.39 -20.85
N MET A 25 3.68 -13.30 -19.52
CA MET A 25 4.70 -14.02 -18.74
C MET A 25 4.22 -15.41 -18.24
N GLU A 26 2.94 -15.73 -18.33
CA GLU A 26 2.36 -17.05 -18.01
C GLU A 26 2.58 -18.10 -19.12
N LYS A 27 3.77 -18.15 -19.73
CA LYS A 27 4.21 -19.36 -20.47
C LYS A 27 5.09 -20.22 -19.55
N PRO A 28 4.85 -21.53 -19.48
CA PRO A 28 5.53 -22.40 -18.53
C PRO A 28 7.02 -22.47 -18.88
N TRP A 29 7.88 -22.11 -17.94
CA TRP A 29 9.31 -22.34 -18.05
C TRP A 29 9.57 -23.85 -17.99
N SER A 30 9.74 -24.47 -19.15
CA SER A 30 10.34 -25.80 -19.26
C SER A 30 11.85 -25.69 -19.02
N THR A 31 12.33 -26.49 -18.08
CA THR A 31 13.74 -26.73 -17.74
C THR A 31 14.60 -27.09 -18.95
N THR A 32 15.57 -26.23 -19.27
CA THR A 32 16.91 -26.63 -19.76
C THR A 32 17.91 -25.49 -19.53
N GLY A 33 19.01 -25.81 -18.85
CA GLY A 33 19.98 -24.83 -18.37
C GLY A 33 20.92 -24.30 -19.46
N VAL A 34 21.39 -23.06 -19.24
CA VAL A 34 22.70 -22.56 -19.64
C VAL A 34 23.15 -21.55 -18.60
N THR A 35 24.34 -21.77 -18.03
CA THR A 35 25.08 -20.85 -17.18
C THR A 35 25.45 -19.56 -17.92
N ALA A 36 25.08 -18.41 -17.38
CA ALA A 36 25.73 -17.14 -17.69
C ALA A 36 25.96 -16.36 -16.40
N ARG A 37 27.21 -16.40 -15.94
CA ARG A 37 27.80 -15.42 -15.02
C ARG A 37 27.72 -14.05 -15.70
N ALA A 38 27.06 -13.10 -15.06
CA ALA A 38 27.31 -11.69 -15.26
C ALA A 38 27.18 -11.01 -13.89
N ASP A 39 28.33 -10.57 -13.38
CA ASP A 39 28.42 -9.62 -12.29
C ASP A 39 27.61 -8.37 -12.64
N ALA A 40 26.44 -8.22 -12.00
CA ALA A 40 25.73 -6.95 -11.96
C ALA A 40 26.00 -6.33 -10.59
N GLY A 41 26.77 -5.24 -10.64
CA GLY A 41 27.23 -4.50 -9.48
C GLY A 41 26.11 -4.14 -8.51
N LYS A 42 26.44 -4.33 -7.24
CA LYS A 42 25.72 -3.91 -6.03
C LYS A 42 25.54 -2.39 -6.04
N LEU A 43 24.51 -1.89 -6.71
CA LEU A 43 23.96 -0.54 -6.46
C LEU A 43 23.06 -0.67 -5.22
N GLY A 44 23.66 -0.42 -4.06
CA GLY A 44 22.90 -0.37 -2.80
C GLY A 44 21.86 0.74 -2.83
N ASN A 45 20.63 0.42 -2.42
CA ASN A 45 19.57 1.38 -2.16
C ASN A 45 19.93 2.22 -0.92
N VAL A 46 20.72 3.28 -1.13
CA VAL A 46 21.11 4.21 -0.05
C VAL A 46 19.90 4.87 0.61
N GLY A 47 18.77 5.02 -0.11
CA GLY A 47 17.54 5.61 0.42
C GLY A 47 16.66 4.71 1.29
N ASP A 48 16.65 3.39 1.05
CA ASP A 48 15.86 2.44 1.86
C ASP A 48 16.46 2.26 3.26
N ASP A 49 17.78 2.12 3.33
CA ASP A 49 18.49 1.87 4.58
C ASP A 49 18.40 3.06 5.54
N GLU A 50 18.39 4.30 5.02
CA GLU A 50 18.29 5.51 5.85
C GLU A 50 16.88 5.71 6.41
N VAL A 51 15.84 5.54 5.58
CA VAL A 51 14.42 5.58 6.00
C VAL A 51 14.16 4.53 7.06
N LEU A 52 14.62 3.29 6.82
CA LEU A 52 14.47 2.20 7.76
C LEU A 52 15.17 2.51 9.08
N LYS A 53 16.41 3.01 9.03
CA LYS A 53 17.18 3.35 10.23
C LYS A 53 16.51 4.44 11.07
N LEU A 54 15.99 5.48 10.44
CA LEU A 54 15.26 6.55 11.13
C LEU A 54 14.00 6.02 11.81
N ALA A 55 13.20 5.22 11.11
CA ALA A 55 11.99 4.61 11.67
C ALA A 55 12.30 3.70 12.87
N LYS A 56 13.35 2.87 12.77
CA LYS A 56 13.79 2.02 13.87
C LYS A 56 14.14 2.83 15.11
N ASN A 57 14.88 3.93 14.96
CA ASN A 57 15.26 4.79 16.08
C ASN A 57 14.04 5.49 16.71
N GLU A 58 13.09 5.94 15.91
CA GLU A 58 11.85 6.54 16.41
C GLU A 58 11.01 5.53 17.20
N ILE A 59 10.91 4.28 16.73
CA ILE A 59 10.24 3.18 17.44
C ILE A 59 10.94 2.84 18.76
N ILE A 60 12.28 2.72 18.75
CA ILE A 60 13.08 2.47 19.96
C ILE A 60 12.79 3.53 21.01
N ARG A 61 12.75 4.80 20.61
CA ARG A 61 12.45 5.91 21.53
C ARG A 61 11.01 5.87 22.03
N ALA A 62 10.04 5.60 21.14
CA ALA A 62 8.62 5.56 21.50
C ALA A 62 8.28 4.42 22.48
N LEU A 63 9.06 3.34 22.45
CA LEU A 63 8.86 2.16 23.30
C LEU A 63 9.91 2.03 24.41
N ASP A 64 10.80 3.01 24.56
CA ASP A 64 11.93 3.00 25.50
C ASP A 64 12.69 1.66 25.51
N LEU A 65 12.97 1.13 24.32
CA LEU A 65 13.62 -0.18 24.19
C LEU A 65 15.10 -0.07 24.55
N GLU A 66 15.51 -0.69 25.65
CA GLU A 66 16.94 -0.84 25.95
C GLU A 66 17.60 -1.89 25.03
N GLU A 67 18.92 -2.04 25.08
CA GLU A 67 19.67 -2.99 24.25
C GLU A 67 19.47 -4.47 24.67
N TYR A 68 18.23 -4.95 24.62
CA TYR A 68 17.84 -6.33 24.86
C TYR A 68 17.75 -7.14 23.56
N GLU A 69 17.91 -8.47 23.67
CA GLU A 69 17.84 -9.42 22.54
C GLU A 69 16.51 -9.36 21.77
N ILE A 70 15.41 -8.96 22.43
CA ILE A 70 14.08 -8.90 21.83
C ILE A 70 13.78 -7.61 21.07
N LYS A 71 14.63 -6.58 21.20
CA LYS A 71 14.42 -5.25 20.59
C LYS A 71 14.19 -5.35 19.08
N ASP A 72 15.08 -6.05 18.38
CA ASP A 72 15.00 -6.19 16.93
C ASP A 72 13.76 -7.00 16.52
N THR A 73 13.36 -7.98 17.33
CA THR A 73 12.15 -8.76 17.11
C THR A 73 10.90 -7.91 17.20
N ILE A 74 10.75 -7.09 18.26
CA ILE A 74 9.64 -6.15 18.43
C ILE A 74 9.55 -5.18 17.25
N ILE A 75 10.68 -4.58 16.89
CA ILE A 75 10.76 -3.61 15.79
C ILE A 75 10.34 -4.25 14.47
N ASN A 76 10.88 -5.42 14.12
CA ASN A 76 10.56 -6.08 12.86
C ASN A 76 9.06 -6.46 12.81
N ASP A 77 8.51 -6.93 13.92
CA ASP A 77 7.09 -7.26 14.03
C ASP A 77 6.19 -6.03 13.83
N LEU A 78 6.57 -4.88 14.38
CA LEU A 78 5.86 -3.60 14.19
C LEU A 78 5.90 -3.12 12.74
N LEU A 79 7.06 -3.24 12.08
CA LEU A 79 7.21 -2.82 10.68
C LEU A 79 6.46 -3.76 9.71
N GLU A 80 6.30 -5.04 10.06
CA GLU A 80 5.56 -5.98 9.23
C GLU A 80 4.05 -5.95 9.50
N ASN A 81 3.65 -5.95 10.77
CA ASN A 81 2.30 -6.25 11.23
C ASN A 81 1.63 -5.08 11.98
N GLY A 82 2.29 -3.92 12.04
CA GLY A 82 1.75 -2.72 12.66
C GLY A 82 1.70 -2.80 14.18
N ARG A 83 1.04 -1.80 14.78
CA ARG A 83 0.87 -1.65 16.24
C ARG A 83 0.26 -2.88 16.90
N GLN A 84 -0.67 -3.57 16.24
CA GLN A 84 -1.34 -4.76 16.79
C GLN A 84 -0.37 -5.89 17.16
N SER A 85 0.84 -5.92 16.58
CA SER A 85 1.86 -6.89 16.97
C SER A 85 2.37 -6.73 18.41
N LEU A 86 2.18 -5.56 19.03
CA LEU A 86 2.56 -5.30 20.43
C LEU A 86 1.86 -6.23 21.42
N SER A 87 0.70 -6.79 21.09
CA SER A 87 0.00 -7.72 21.97
C SER A 87 0.81 -8.98 22.30
N LYS A 88 1.88 -9.26 21.54
CA LYS A 88 2.83 -10.36 21.82
C LYS A 88 3.85 -10.03 22.91
N TYR A 89 4.04 -8.75 23.21
CA TYR A 89 5.15 -8.21 24.00
C TYR A 89 4.67 -7.48 25.27
N VAL A 90 3.50 -7.86 25.79
CA VAL A 90 2.89 -7.24 26.98
C VAL A 90 3.79 -7.40 28.21
N GLU A 91 4.45 -8.54 28.34
CA GLU A 91 5.33 -8.86 29.47
C GLU A 91 6.76 -8.34 29.26
N ASP A 92 7.09 -7.97 28.03
CA ASP A 92 8.42 -7.52 27.60
C ASP A 92 8.59 -6.00 27.67
N LEU A 93 7.48 -5.26 27.79
CA LEU A 93 7.45 -3.81 27.83
C LEU A 93 7.04 -3.33 29.22
N LEU A 94 7.54 -2.16 29.62
CA LEU A 94 7.05 -1.51 30.84
C LEU A 94 5.54 -1.24 30.69
N PRO A 95 4.71 -1.56 31.71
CA PRO A 95 3.25 -1.47 31.59
C PRO A 95 2.74 -0.10 31.13
N ASP A 96 3.32 0.98 31.64
CA ASP A 96 2.92 2.35 31.27
C ASP A 96 3.26 2.67 29.81
N ILE A 97 4.39 2.16 29.32
CA ILE A 97 4.82 2.34 27.92
C ILE A 97 3.92 1.54 26.99
N TYR A 98 3.64 0.28 27.33
CA TYR A 98 2.70 -0.54 26.57
C TYR A 98 1.31 0.11 26.49
N ALA A 99 0.81 0.61 27.63
CA ALA A 99 -0.49 1.28 27.69
C ALA A 99 -0.52 2.56 26.84
N ALA A 100 0.53 3.39 26.89
CA ALA A 100 0.64 4.58 26.05
C ALA A 100 0.71 4.22 24.56
N ALA A 101 1.53 3.22 24.21
CA ALA A 101 1.71 2.78 22.84
C ALA A 101 0.43 2.22 22.20
N THR A 102 -0.43 1.55 22.99
CA THR A 102 -1.65 0.87 22.50
C THR A 102 -2.92 1.71 22.55
N ASN A 103 -3.05 2.63 23.51
CA ASN A 103 -4.29 3.39 23.70
C ASN A 103 -4.30 4.76 22.99
N GLU A 104 -3.14 5.29 22.60
CA GLU A 104 -3.05 6.60 21.96
C GLU A 104 -2.94 6.50 20.44
N ASP A 105 -4.06 6.75 19.75
CA ASP A 105 -4.11 6.78 18.28
C ASP A 105 -3.24 7.88 17.65
N ASP A 106 -2.93 8.93 18.41
CA ASP A 106 -2.03 10.01 18.00
C ASP A 106 -0.70 10.00 18.79
N GLY A 107 -0.39 8.86 19.44
CA GLY A 107 0.83 8.65 20.21
C GLY A 107 2.09 8.63 19.33
N GLU A 108 3.26 8.69 19.97
CA GLU A 108 4.56 8.72 19.25
C GLU A 108 4.77 7.50 18.37
N LEU A 109 4.39 6.30 18.83
CA LEU A 109 4.50 5.07 18.06
C LEU A 109 3.66 5.15 16.77
N MET A 110 2.39 5.54 16.88
CA MET A 110 1.49 5.58 15.74
C MET A 110 1.96 6.61 14.70
N LYS A 111 2.43 7.77 15.14
CA LYS A 111 3.07 8.78 14.28
C LYS A 111 4.28 8.21 13.53
N SER A 112 5.14 7.49 14.24
CA SER A 112 6.35 6.89 13.67
C SER A 112 6.02 5.81 12.63
N LEU A 113 5.04 4.95 12.92
CA LEU A 113 4.57 3.93 11.99
C LEU A 113 3.90 4.52 10.75
N LYS A 114 3.02 5.52 10.90
CA LYS A 114 2.39 6.22 9.76
C LYS A 114 3.44 6.82 8.83
N LYS A 115 4.45 7.51 9.41
CA LYS A 115 5.57 8.08 8.67
C LYS A 115 6.38 7.00 7.94
N TYR A 116 6.68 5.88 8.61
CA TYR A 116 7.38 4.76 7.99
C TYR A 116 6.61 4.21 6.79
N PHE A 117 5.32 3.86 6.94
CA PHE A 117 4.55 3.29 5.84
C PHE A 117 4.36 4.26 4.67
N GLU A 118 4.12 5.54 4.95
CA GLU A 118 4.05 6.58 3.90
C GLU A 118 5.34 6.63 3.08
N GLN A 119 6.50 6.62 3.76
CA GLN A 119 7.80 6.66 3.10
C GLN A 119 8.07 5.37 2.32
N GLN A 120 7.75 4.21 2.91
CA GLN A 120 7.91 2.91 2.24
C GLN A 120 7.14 2.84 0.94
N TRP A 121 5.90 3.36 0.89
CA TRP A 121 5.15 3.41 -0.37
C TRP A 121 5.88 4.24 -1.43
N LYS A 122 6.45 5.40 -1.05
CA LYS A 122 7.17 6.26 -1.99
C LYS A 122 8.46 5.63 -2.49
N VAL A 123 9.25 5.01 -1.60
CA VAL A 123 10.55 4.44 -1.99
C VAL A 123 10.37 3.16 -2.79
N LYS A 124 9.55 2.21 -2.31
CA LYS A 124 9.32 0.92 -2.96
C LYS A 124 8.71 1.06 -4.35
N TYR A 125 7.81 2.02 -4.54
CA TYR A 125 7.07 2.19 -5.78
C TYR A 125 7.53 3.37 -6.64
N GLY A 126 8.44 4.22 -6.16
CA GLY A 126 8.87 5.42 -6.87
C GLY A 126 9.53 5.13 -8.22
N SER A 127 10.29 4.04 -8.34
CA SER A 127 10.99 3.67 -9.57
C SER A 127 10.16 2.79 -10.52
N SER A 128 9.26 1.96 -9.99
CA SER A 128 8.50 0.97 -10.76
C SER A 128 7.07 1.40 -11.07
N ASN A 129 6.48 2.27 -10.24
CA ASN A 129 5.07 2.64 -10.26
C ASN A 129 4.91 4.13 -9.92
N GLN A 130 5.58 5.00 -10.68
CA GLN A 130 5.58 6.45 -10.44
C GLN A 130 4.16 7.05 -10.43
N TRP A 131 3.23 6.48 -11.20
CA TRP A 131 1.82 6.88 -11.20
C TRP A 131 1.18 6.72 -9.82
N PHE A 132 1.54 5.68 -9.07
CA PHE A 132 1.00 5.42 -7.75
C PHE A 132 1.51 6.48 -6.76
N VAL A 133 2.77 6.88 -6.87
CA VAL A 133 3.32 7.97 -6.05
C VAL A 133 2.65 9.30 -6.37
N LEU A 134 2.37 9.60 -7.64
CA LEU A 134 1.60 10.78 -8.03
C LEU A 134 0.17 10.72 -7.46
N PHE A 135 -0.50 9.57 -7.59
CA PHE A 135 -1.82 9.32 -7.02
C PHE A 135 -1.84 9.56 -5.50
N LEU A 136 -0.88 9.01 -4.76
CA LEU A 136 -0.77 9.25 -3.31
C LEU A 136 -0.60 10.73 -2.97
N ASN A 137 0.19 11.48 -3.77
CA ASN A 137 0.38 12.92 -3.54
C ASN A 137 -0.90 13.72 -3.80
N GLU A 138 -1.72 13.33 -4.78
CA GLU A 138 -3.01 13.98 -5.06
C GLU A 138 -4.02 13.76 -3.93
N TYR A 139 -3.97 12.61 -3.27
CA TYR A 139 -4.87 12.26 -2.16
C TYR A 139 -4.33 12.69 -0.79
N LYS A 140 -3.14 13.31 -0.70
CA LYS A 140 -2.46 13.58 0.57
C LYS A 140 -3.29 14.41 1.56
N ASP A 141 -4.10 15.34 1.05
CA ASP A 141 -4.97 16.20 1.85
C ASP A 141 -6.41 15.65 1.98
N ALA A 142 -6.70 14.47 1.42
CA ALA A 142 -8.00 13.83 1.54
C ALA A 142 -8.17 13.24 2.95
N VAL A 143 -9.37 13.37 3.52
CA VAL A 143 -9.71 12.80 4.84
C VAL A 143 -9.44 11.29 4.89
N ASN A 144 -9.68 10.59 3.79
CA ASN A 144 -9.47 9.15 3.70
C ASN A 144 -7.98 8.76 3.73
N TYR A 145 -7.07 9.65 3.33
CA TYR A 145 -5.65 9.32 3.26
C TYR A 145 -5.06 9.05 4.64
N ASP A 146 -5.38 9.91 5.60
CA ASP A 146 -4.95 9.71 6.98
C ASP A 146 -5.52 8.43 7.59
N SER A 147 -6.79 8.11 7.27
CA SER A 147 -7.43 6.88 7.70
C SER A 147 -6.75 5.63 7.14
N VAL A 148 -6.36 5.64 5.86
CA VAL A 148 -5.64 4.52 5.23
C VAL A 148 -4.24 4.36 5.83
N LEU A 149 -3.53 5.45 6.07
CA LEU A 149 -2.24 5.41 6.76
C LEU A 149 -2.38 4.90 8.19
N LYS A 150 -3.36 5.39 8.95
CA LYS A 150 -3.63 4.94 10.32
C LYS A 150 -3.92 3.44 10.35
N ARG A 151 -4.77 2.93 9.46
CA ARG A 151 -5.07 1.50 9.35
C ARG A 151 -3.84 0.68 8.98
N THR A 152 -3.02 1.18 8.06
CA THR A 152 -1.76 0.51 7.69
C THR A 152 -0.79 0.49 8.86
N ALA A 153 -0.69 1.57 9.63
CA ALA A 153 0.13 1.61 10.83
C ALA A 153 -0.40 0.70 11.95
N GLU A 154 -1.73 0.53 12.04
CA GLU A 154 -2.38 -0.34 13.02
C GLU A 154 -2.13 -1.83 12.72
N TYR A 155 -2.36 -2.25 11.47
CA TYR A 155 -2.41 -3.66 11.07
C TYR A 155 -1.25 -4.09 10.16
N GLY A 156 -0.32 -3.17 9.88
CA GLY A 156 0.81 -3.39 8.99
C GLY A 156 0.34 -3.84 7.61
N ASN A 157 0.96 -4.91 7.12
CA ASN A 157 0.69 -5.42 5.79
C ASN A 157 -0.56 -6.32 5.71
N LYS A 158 -1.30 -6.56 6.81
CA LYS A 158 -2.42 -7.51 6.85
C LYS A 158 -3.41 -7.34 5.68
N TYR A 159 -3.76 -6.10 5.32
CA TYR A 159 -4.73 -5.80 4.26
C TYR A 159 -4.11 -5.41 2.91
N VAL A 160 -2.79 -5.54 2.78
CA VAL A 160 -2.02 -5.09 1.60
C VAL A 160 -0.98 -6.13 1.12
N LYS A 161 -0.95 -7.36 1.67
CA LYS A 161 0.09 -8.38 1.36
C LYS A 161 0.08 -8.86 -0.10
N ASP A 162 -1.08 -9.09 -0.72
CA ASP A 162 -1.16 -9.72 -2.04
C ASP A 162 -1.12 -8.72 -3.20
N CYS A 163 -1.80 -7.58 -3.06
CA CYS A 163 -1.86 -6.53 -4.07
C CYS A 163 -1.80 -5.13 -3.42
N PRO A 164 -0.66 -4.73 -2.83
CA PRO A 164 -0.57 -3.55 -1.98
C PRO A 164 -1.06 -2.25 -2.65
N ILE A 165 -0.63 -2.01 -3.88
CA ILE A 165 -1.02 -0.81 -4.65
C ILE A 165 -2.54 -0.77 -4.84
N LEU A 166 -3.13 -1.88 -5.29
CA LEU A 166 -4.57 -1.97 -5.54
C LEU A 166 -5.35 -1.78 -4.23
N SER A 167 -4.94 -2.46 -3.16
CA SER A 167 -5.57 -2.33 -1.84
C SER A 167 -5.58 -0.89 -1.33
N ILE A 168 -4.47 -0.15 -1.49
CA ILE A 168 -4.37 1.25 -1.06
C ILE A 168 -5.22 2.15 -1.96
N VAL A 169 -5.16 1.98 -3.28
CA VAL A 169 -5.95 2.75 -4.24
C VAL A 169 -7.45 2.59 -3.98
N LEU A 170 -7.93 1.35 -3.81
CA LEU A 170 -9.34 1.09 -3.53
C LEU A 170 -9.78 1.75 -2.21
N GLN A 171 -8.97 1.65 -1.16
CA GLN A 171 -9.28 2.31 0.11
C GLN A 171 -9.34 3.85 0.00
N LEU A 172 -8.52 4.45 -0.87
CA LEU A 172 -8.54 5.91 -1.08
C LEU A 172 -9.73 6.36 -1.94
N LEU A 173 -10.16 5.54 -2.89
CA LEU A 173 -11.27 5.84 -3.80
C LEU A 173 -12.65 5.71 -3.14
N PHE A 174 -12.79 4.88 -2.11
CA PHE A 174 -14.08 4.61 -1.46
C PHE A 174 -14.09 5.10 -0.01
N GLU A 175 -14.88 6.14 0.23
CA GLU A 175 -15.21 6.59 1.58
C GLU A 175 -15.93 5.48 2.36
N GLY A 176 -15.62 5.38 3.65
CA GLY A 176 -16.35 4.48 4.57
C GLY A 176 -15.90 3.02 4.57
N ILE A 177 -14.81 2.66 3.87
CA ILE A 177 -14.15 1.37 4.11
C ILE A 177 -13.54 1.42 5.51
N ASP A 178 -14.15 0.68 6.45
CA ASP A 178 -13.71 0.52 7.83
C ASP A 178 -13.18 -0.90 8.09
N ASP A 179 -12.75 -1.16 9.32
CA ASP A 179 -12.15 -2.45 9.68
C ASP A 179 -13.13 -3.63 9.50
N LYS A 180 -14.44 -3.40 9.66
CA LYS A 180 -15.47 -4.43 9.46
C LYS A 180 -15.62 -4.78 7.99
N CYS A 181 -15.46 -3.81 7.09
CA CYS A 181 -15.48 -4.10 5.65
C CYS A 181 -14.38 -5.10 5.27
N PHE A 182 -13.20 -5.08 5.92
CA PHE A 182 -12.12 -6.01 5.59
C PHE A 182 -12.34 -7.44 6.09
N ASP A 183 -13.29 -7.66 7.00
CA ASP A 183 -13.68 -9.00 7.40
C ASP A 183 -14.51 -9.71 6.29
N GLU A 184 -14.97 -8.97 5.28
CA GLU A 184 -15.60 -9.53 4.10
C GLU A 184 -14.55 -10.12 3.15
N ILE A 185 -14.58 -11.45 2.99
CA ILE A 185 -13.58 -12.26 2.25
C ILE A 185 -13.30 -11.74 0.83
N ASN A 186 -14.23 -11.01 0.21
CA ASN A 186 -14.13 -10.57 -1.18
C ASN A 186 -14.25 -9.05 -1.39
N LEU A 187 -14.21 -8.21 -0.35
CA LEU A 187 -14.44 -6.76 -0.48
C LEU A 187 -13.64 -6.15 -1.64
N PHE A 188 -12.32 -6.38 -1.67
CA PHE A 188 -11.47 -5.79 -2.69
C PHE A 188 -11.73 -6.33 -4.09
N ASN A 189 -12.05 -7.61 -4.22
CA ASN A 189 -12.43 -8.21 -5.50
C ASN A 189 -13.73 -7.59 -6.01
N ASP A 190 -14.71 -7.40 -5.13
CA ASP A 190 -16.02 -6.83 -5.45
C ASP A 190 -15.91 -5.34 -5.81
N LEU A 191 -15.11 -4.57 -5.07
CA LEU A 191 -14.81 -3.17 -5.38
C LEU A 191 -14.08 -3.03 -6.71
N TRP A 192 -13.08 -3.87 -6.95
CA TRP A 192 -12.35 -3.88 -8.22
C TRP A 192 -13.24 -4.26 -9.40
N CYS A 193 -14.06 -5.30 -9.25
CA CYS A 193 -15.05 -5.69 -10.26
C CYS A 193 -16.03 -4.57 -10.53
N THR A 194 -16.48 -3.87 -9.49
CA THR A 194 -17.40 -2.73 -9.61
C THR A 194 -16.77 -1.58 -10.39
N ILE A 195 -15.54 -1.19 -10.05
CA ILE A 195 -14.81 -0.13 -10.79
C ILE A 195 -14.63 -0.53 -12.25
N THR A 196 -14.16 -1.76 -12.50
CA THR A 196 -13.86 -2.22 -13.86
C THR A 196 -15.12 -2.26 -14.71
N ASN A 197 -16.21 -2.81 -14.18
CA ASN A 197 -17.49 -2.88 -14.90
C ASN A 197 -18.10 -1.49 -15.15
N ASN A 198 -18.00 -0.58 -14.17
CA ASN A 198 -18.50 0.79 -14.34
C ASN A 198 -17.65 1.59 -15.34
N GLY A 199 -16.33 1.40 -15.32
CA GLY A 199 -15.42 1.98 -16.31
C GLY A 199 -15.74 1.47 -17.71
N LEU A 200 -15.86 0.16 -17.89
CA LEU A 200 -16.22 -0.45 -19.18
C LEU A 200 -17.52 0.10 -19.74
N LYS A 201 -18.59 0.15 -18.94
CA LYS A 201 -19.88 0.73 -19.35
C LYS A 201 -19.76 2.20 -19.76
N SER A 202 -18.92 2.97 -19.06
CA SER A 202 -18.71 4.38 -19.37
C SER A 202 -18.02 4.55 -20.73
N ILE A 203 -17.01 3.72 -21.01
CA ILE A 203 -16.31 3.69 -22.31
C ILE A 203 -17.26 3.27 -23.44
N GLU A 204 -18.06 2.23 -23.24
CA GLU A 204 -19.06 1.76 -24.23
C GLU A 204 -20.04 2.87 -24.58
N ASN A 205 -20.64 3.51 -23.57
CA ASN A 205 -21.57 4.63 -23.74
C ASN A 205 -20.93 5.83 -24.45
N PHE A 206 -19.67 6.14 -24.14
CA PHE A 206 -18.92 7.20 -24.84
C PHE A 206 -18.69 6.84 -26.31
N SER A 207 -18.35 5.58 -26.60
CA SER A 207 -18.14 5.09 -27.97
C SER A 207 -19.43 5.16 -28.82
N ASP A 208 -20.58 4.85 -28.22
CA ASP A 208 -21.88 4.89 -28.87
C ASP A 208 -22.34 6.33 -29.13
N ASN A 209 -22.09 7.23 -28.19
CA ASN A 209 -22.34 8.66 -28.38
C ASN A 209 -21.45 9.25 -29.48
N LYS A 210 -20.19 8.82 -29.59
CA LYS A 210 -19.28 9.24 -30.66
C LYS A 210 -19.76 8.74 -32.03
N LYS A 211 -20.15 7.46 -32.13
CA LYS A 211 -20.74 6.88 -33.37
C LYS A 211 -22.01 7.61 -33.79
N ARG A 212 -22.91 7.94 -32.86
CA ARG A 212 -24.11 8.74 -33.16
C ARG A 212 -23.76 10.12 -33.68
N SER A 213 -22.79 10.82 -33.09
CA SER A 213 -22.41 12.17 -33.56
C SER A 213 -21.86 12.18 -35.01
N VAL A 214 -21.20 11.11 -35.44
CA VAL A 214 -20.66 10.96 -36.80
C VAL A 214 -21.76 10.59 -37.81
N LEU A 215 -22.81 9.90 -37.37
CA LEU A 215 -23.97 9.55 -38.21
C LEU A 215 -24.96 10.71 -38.42
N PHE A 216 -24.85 11.79 -37.64
CA PHE A 216 -25.70 12.99 -37.73
C PHE A 216 -24.94 14.24 -38.25
N GLN A 217 -23.76 14.06 -38.87
CA GLN A 217 -23.04 15.09 -39.65
C GLN A 217 -23.24 14.84 -41.15
#